data_AF-A0A0E4H967-F1
#
_entry.id   AF-A0A0E4H967-F1
#
_cell.length_a   1.000
_cell.length_b   1.000
_cell.length_c   1.000
_cell.angle_alpha   90.00
_cell.angle_beta   90.00
_cell.angle_gamma   90.00
#
_symmetry.space_group_name_H-M   'P 1'
#
loop_
_entity.id
_entity.type
_entity.pdbx_description
1 polymer ?
#
loop_
_entity_poly.entity_id
_entity_poly.type
_entity_poly.pdbx_seq_one_letter_code
_entity_poly.pdbx_strand_id
1 'polypeptide(L)'
;MKNRIYQSLLCLILLGNLGGVSVTALESNTYGQANFSETSLSTDSEKLVDGTSSSLDSTIDLESQVTPDSQPIKEGIIQSDDQVLIRNTTVDPYRKIVSLESYFPIGSGFGTGVMIGPDLVLTAAHNVYDVKRGQWVQGVQVVPARDGQNYPYGSYQASQVFILKGYKDEVTGNSASFDMALIKLSQKVDSRVGYLEVSTQQDPGQRIQIAGYPATTFEKIGFMYGMFGEISGIDGDLINYQIDTESGQSGSPVLNEANQIIAIHILGFVNSQQEYIHNAARRVQEDSLDMIAFAKGEQVANDAVDSHWLLENPVYRLYHAGVKRHLYTQDENEINVLKFRGWQFEGKAFATAEQGNPVYRLYSPVTKEHLYTTNQAERDVLATSGWNSEGTAWYSYGERPVYRLYHTGLKVHLYTSDPGERGFLINNGWNDEGISFYAL
;
A
#
# COMPACT_ATOMS: atom_id res chain seq x y z
N MET A 1 11.58 -53.81 17.29
CA MET A 1 12.11 -53.30 16.01
C MET A 1 12.26 -51.78 16.12
N LYS A 2 13.28 -51.24 15.45
CA LYS A 2 14.07 -50.05 15.80
C LYS A 2 13.34 -48.69 15.87
N ASN A 3 13.74 -47.91 16.87
CA ASN A 3 13.66 -46.44 16.99
C ASN A 3 14.24 -45.72 15.76
N ARG A 4 13.78 -44.48 15.51
CA ARG A 4 14.67 -43.34 15.24
C ARG A 4 13.99 -41.97 15.41
N ILE A 5 14.52 -41.25 16.39
CA ILE A 5 14.47 -39.81 16.63
C ILE A 5 15.51 -39.15 15.71
N TYR A 6 15.26 -37.95 15.17
CA TYR A 6 16.33 -37.02 14.79
C TYR A 6 16.00 -35.59 15.22
N GLN A 7 16.97 -35.00 15.93
CA GLN A 7 17.01 -33.67 16.52
C GLN A 7 17.57 -32.63 15.54
N SER A 8 17.20 -31.37 15.86
CA SER A 8 17.86 -30.06 15.69
C SER A 8 19.25 -29.97 15.05
N LEU A 9 19.43 -28.94 14.21
CA LEU A 9 20.74 -28.41 13.82
C LEU A 9 20.87 -26.95 14.27
N LEU A 10 21.73 -26.73 15.26
CA LEU A 10 22.25 -25.44 15.73
C LEU A 10 23.67 -25.32 15.15
N CYS A 11 23.99 -24.22 14.45
CA CYS A 11 25.31 -24.02 13.86
C CYS A 11 26.07 -22.95 14.67
N LEU A 12 27.13 -23.38 15.36
CA LEU A 12 28.10 -22.56 16.07
C LEU A 12 29.49 -22.85 15.48
N ILE A 13 30.25 -21.83 15.09
CA ILE A 13 31.67 -21.95 14.75
C ILE A 13 32.46 -20.88 15.53
N LEU A 14 33.31 -21.34 16.46
CA LEU A 14 34.52 -20.68 16.98
C LEU A 14 35.73 -21.35 16.29
N LEU A 15 36.97 -20.85 16.17
CA LEU A 15 37.74 -19.69 16.64
C LEU A 15 39.08 -19.73 15.85
N GLY A 16 39.77 -18.61 15.74
CA GLY A 16 41.18 -18.55 15.33
C GLY A 16 41.85 -17.28 15.82
N ASN A 17 42.67 -17.42 16.85
CA ASN A 17 43.35 -16.38 17.64
C ASN A 17 44.74 -16.03 17.06
N LEU A 18 45.32 -14.90 17.54
CA LEU A 18 46.73 -14.42 17.56
C LEU A 18 46.80 -12.98 17.03
N GLY A 19 47.37 -11.98 17.70
CA GLY A 19 48.08 -11.85 18.97
C GLY A 19 48.28 -10.34 19.23
N GLY A 20 48.38 -9.94 20.49
CA GLY A 20 48.46 -8.53 20.89
C GLY A 20 49.87 -7.93 20.79
N VAL A 21 49.93 -6.60 20.71
CA VAL A 21 50.99 -5.76 21.30
C VAL A 21 50.35 -4.45 21.73
N SER A 22 50.72 -4.00 22.93
CA SER A 22 50.31 -2.80 23.63
C SER A 22 51.14 -1.56 23.23
N VAL A 23 50.70 -0.39 23.69
CA VAL A 23 51.49 0.65 24.40
C VAL A 23 51.24 2.10 23.91
N THR A 24 50.88 2.91 24.90
CA THR A 24 51.03 4.38 25.13
C THR A 24 50.19 5.42 24.42
N ALA A 25 49.55 6.23 25.28
CA ALA A 25 49.02 7.57 25.09
C ALA A 25 50.08 8.59 24.67
N LEU A 26 49.62 9.70 24.07
CA LEU A 26 50.09 11.07 24.34
C LEU A 26 49.11 12.10 23.74
N GLU A 27 48.46 12.81 24.65
CA GLU A 27 48.23 14.26 24.72
C GLU A 27 47.96 15.14 23.47
N SER A 28 46.81 15.81 23.58
CA SER A 28 46.65 17.29 23.62
C SER A 28 46.15 18.05 22.39
N ASN A 29 45.31 19.04 22.77
CA ASN A 29 45.01 20.32 22.14
C ASN A 29 43.94 20.37 21.06
N THR A 30 43.08 21.39 20.98
CA THR A 30 42.39 22.34 21.88
C THR A 30 41.64 23.29 20.92
N TYR A 31 40.68 24.05 21.44
CA TYR A 31 40.02 25.22 20.85
C TYR A 31 38.93 24.97 19.77
N GLY A 32 37.75 25.60 19.84
CA GLY A 32 37.33 26.68 20.72
C GLY A 32 35.80 26.87 20.77
N GLN A 33 35.35 27.31 21.94
CA GLN A 33 34.09 28.00 22.17
C GLN A 33 34.24 29.50 21.88
N ALA A 34 33.13 30.15 21.56
CA ALA A 34 32.78 31.53 21.92
C ALA A 34 31.34 31.80 21.43
N ASN A 35 30.48 32.60 22.06
CA ASN A 35 30.47 33.22 23.38
C ASN A 35 29.06 33.77 23.66
N PHE A 36 28.90 34.16 24.92
CA PHE A 36 27.76 34.63 25.70
C PHE A 36 27.22 36.06 25.41
N SER A 37 26.09 36.36 26.11
CA SER A 37 25.67 37.64 26.74
C SER A 37 24.87 38.64 25.87
N GLU A 38 23.98 39.52 26.38
CA GLU A 38 23.10 39.67 27.55
C GLU A 38 22.24 40.94 27.28
N THR A 39 21.01 40.96 27.80
CA THR A 39 20.26 42.08 28.43
C THR A 39 20.09 43.46 27.77
N SER A 40 18.84 43.96 27.67
CA SER A 40 18.41 45.28 28.21
C SER A 40 16.89 45.58 28.04
N LEU A 41 16.39 46.40 28.97
CA LEU A 41 15.01 46.79 29.31
C LEU A 41 14.57 48.15 28.70
N SER A 42 13.28 48.49 28.93
CA SER A 42 12.56 49.80 28.86
C SER A 42 11.67 50.02 27.61
N THR A 43 10.47 50.62 27.63
CA THR A 43 9.73 51.42 28.63
C THR A 43 8.24 51.55 28.22
N ASP A 44 7.43 52.01 29.19
CA ASP A 44 5.97 52.20 29.30
C ASP A 44 5.19 52.95 28.19
N SER A 45 3.86 52.73 28.13
CA SER A 45 2.86 53.78 28.42
C SER A 45 1.41 53.26 28.51
N GLU A 46 0.75 53.71 29.58
CA GLU A 46 -0.64 53.44 29.99
C GLU A 46 -1.70 54.23 29.20
N LYS A 47 -2.96 53.75 29.22
CA LYS A 47 -4.15 54.63 29.36
C LYS A 47 -5.38 53.89 29.92
N LEU A 48 -5.88 54.44 31.04
CA LEU A 48 -7.11 54.14 31.78
C LEU A 48 -8.39 54.59 31.03
N VAL A 49 -9.55 53.96 31.29
CA VAL A 49 -10.83 54.60 31.75
C VAL A 49 -11.81 53.52 32.28
N ASP A 50 -12.48 53.95 33.36
CA ASP A 50 -13.50 53.42 34.28
C ASP A 50 -14.89 53.00 33.68
N GLY A 51 -15.68 52.24 34.46
CA GLY A 51 -17.15 52.18 34.30
C GLY A 51 -17.84 50.84 34.57
N THR A 52 -18.43 50.69 35.76
CA THR A 52 -19.36 49.61 36.17
C THR A 52 -20.74 49.71 35.49
N SER A 53 -21.32 48.59 35.05
CA SER A 53 -22.75 48.27 35.27
C SER A 53 -23.08 46.81 34.92
N SER A 54 -23.96 46.23 35.73
CA SER A 54 -24.51 44.88 35.61
C SER A 54 -25.63 44.77 34.58
N SER A 55 -25.62 43.71 33.76
CA SER A 55 -26.86 43.03 33.36
C SER A 55 -26.55 41.61 32.90
N LEU A 56 -27.20 40.65 33.56
CA LEU A 56 -27.31 39.26 33.16
C LEU A 56 -27.95 39.19 31.77
N ASP A 57 -27.24 38.64 30.80
CA ASP A 57 -27.86 37.97 29.66
C ASP A 57 -27.09 36.68 29.38
N SER A 58 -27.82 35.58 29.44
CA SER A 58 -27.30 34.22 29.38
C SER A 58 -27.26 33.75 27.93
N THR A 59 -26.14 33.97 27.26
CA THR A 59 -25.76 33.23 26.06
C THR A 59 -24.62 32.29 26.45
N ILE A 60 -24.94 31.01 26.62
CA ILE A 60 -23.92 29.96 26.69
C ILE A 60 -23.38 29.82 25.27
N ASP A 61 -22.32 30.55 24.96
CA ASP A 61 -21.45 30.27 23.83
C ASP A 61 -20.74 28.94 24.11
N LEU A 62 -21.13 27.89 23.38
CA LEU A 62 -20.35 26.67 23.23
C LEU A 62 -19.17 26.99 22.31
N GLU A 63 -18.21 27.73 22.84
CA GLU A 63 -16.92 27.96 22.21
C GLU A 63 -16.13 26.65 22.24
N SER A 64 -15.68 26.25 21.06
CA SER A 64 -14.81 25.11 20.78
C SER A 64 -13.62 25.05 21.74
N GLN A 65 -13.58 24.02 22.59
CA GLN A 65 -12.40 23.67 23.38
C GLN A 65 -11.35 23.02 22.46
N VAL A 66 -10.71 23.80 21.59
CA VAL A 66 -9.43 23.41 21.01
C VAL A 66 -8.37 23.83 22.02
N THR A 67 -7.91 22.88 22.83
CA THR A 67 -6.76 23.11 23.72
C THR A 67 -5.49 23.22 22.86
N PRO A 68 -4.68 24.29 22.97
CA PRO A 68 -3.51 24.56 22.11
C PRO A 68 -2.34 23.55 22.16
N ASP A 69 -2.52 22.38 22.79
CA ASP A 69 -1.43 21.47 23.19
C ASP A 69 -1.68 19.99 22.82
N SER A 70 -2.63 19.71 21.92
CA SER A 70 -2.91 18.34 21.46
C SER A 70 -1.87 17.86 20.45
N GLN A 71 -1.30 16.67 20.66
CA GLN A 71 -0.32 16.06 19.75
C GLN A 71 -0.90 14.82 19.06
N PRO A 72 -0.75 14.68 17.72
CA PRO A 72 -1.18 13.48 17.01
C PRO A 72 -0.24 12.32 17.32
N ILE A 73 -0.80 11.19 17.72
CA ILE A 73 -0.07 9.95 18.01
C ILE A 73 -0.79 8.73 17.43
N LYS A 74 -0.19 7.56 17.60
CA LYS A 74 -0.87 6.29 17.31
C LYS A 74 -2.15 6.20 18.16
N GLU A 75 -3.20 5.62 17.59
CA GLU A 75 -4.50 5.44 18.21
C GLU A 75 -4.48 4.69 19.57
N GLY A 76 -5.47 4.94 20.42
CA GLY A 76 -5.51 4.33 21.75
C GLY A 76 -6.82 4.44 22.53
N ILE A 77 -6.82 3.78 23.69
CA ILE A 77 -7.94 3.69 24.65
C ILE A 77 -8.03 4.96 25.48
N ILE A 78 -9.25 5.48 25.64
CA ILE A 78 -9.56 6.74 26.30
C ILE A 78 -10.11 6.41 27.69
N GLN A 79 -9.32 6.69 28.73
CA GLN A 79 -9.62 6.36 30.13
C GLN A 79 -9.71 4.85 30.42
N SER A 80 -10.72 4.16 29.90
CA SER A 80 -10.97 2.73 30.09
C SER A 80 -11.41 2.08 28.79
N ASP A 81 -11.10 0.79 28.62
CA ASP A 81 -11.41 0.04 27.40
C ASP A 81 -12.86 -0.44 27.38
N ASP A 82 -13.71 0.24 26.61
CA ASP A 82 -15.12 -0.08 26.42
C ASP A 82 -15.38 -0.85 25.10
N GLN A 83 -14.33 -1.30 24.41
CA GLN A 83 -14.47 -2.10 23.21
C GLN A 83 -15.12 -3.46 23.50
N VAL A 84 -16.02 -3.88 22.61
CA VAL A 84 -16.69 -5.18 22.68
C VAL A 84 -16.23 -6.13 21.58
N LEU A 85 -15.96 -7.38 21.96
CA LEU A 85 -15.66 -8.47 21.04
C LEU A 85 -16.87 -8.73 20.12
N ILE A 86 -16.65 -8.67 18.81
CA ILE A 86 -17.63 -9.07 17.81
C ILE A 86 -17.63 -10.59 17.67
N ARG A 87 -18.53 -11.25 18.41
CA ARG A 87 -18.58 -12.72 18.50
C ARG A 87 -18.97 -13.43 17.21
N ASN A 88 -19.69 -12.75 16.32
CA ASN A 88 -20.08 -13.30 15.03
C ASN A 88 -19.64 -12.36 13.93
N THR A 89 -18.42 -12.56 13.42
CA THR A 89 -17.84 -11.76 12.35
C THR A 89 -18.47 -12.06 10.98
N THR A 90 -19.26 -13.13 10.85
CA THR A 90 -19.78 -13.59 9.55
C THR A 90 -21.09 -12.91 9.12
N VAL A 91 -21.67 -12.03 9.95
CA VAL A 91 -22.90 -11.28 9.65
C VAL A 91 -22.61 -9.85 9.19
N ASP A 92 -23.62 -9.17 8.68
CA ASP A 92 -23.49 -7.76 8.31
C ASP A 92 -23.47 -6.84 9.54
N PRO A 93 -22.68 -5.76 9.53
CA PRO A 93 -21.73 -5.36 8.46
C PRO A 93 -20.36 -6.08 8.56
N TYR A 94 -20.08 -6.78 9.66
CA TYR A 94 -18.76 -7.26 10.06
C TYR A 94 -18.05 -8.15 9.05
N ARG A 95 -18.76 -8.97 8.28
CA ARG A 95 -18.10 -9.86 7.30
C ARG A 95 -17.30 -9.12 6.23
N LYS A 96 -17.61 -7.84 6.01
CA LYS A 96 -16.96 -6.95 5.04
C LYS A 96 -15.72 -6.27 5.59
N ILE A 97 -15.50 -6.35 6.91
CA ILE A 97 -14.32 -5.79 7.58
C ILE A 97 -13.22 -6.85 7.52
N VAL A 98 -12.02 -6.43 7.13
CA VAL A 98 -10.88 -7.31 6.86
C VAL A 98 -9.74 -7.00 7.81
N SER A 99 -9.04 -8.03 8.29
CA SER A 99 -7.73 -7.84 8.94
C SER A 99 -6.65 -7.75 7.88
N LEU A 100 -5.69 -6.86 8.08
CA LEU A 100 -4.53 -6.66 7.22
C LEU A 100 -3.26 -7.08 7.95
N GLU A 101 -2.39 -7.79 7.23
CA GLU A 101 -1.00 -8.00 7.62
C GLU A 101 -0.11 -7.49 6.48
N SER A 102 0.54 -6.35 6.72
CA SER A 102 1.37 -5.64 5.74
C SER A 102 2.84 -5.97 5.97
N TYR A 103 3.56 -6.33 4.90
CA TYR A 103 4.98 -6.68 4.92
C TYR A 103 5.80 -5.57 4.27
N PHE A 104 6.55 -4.83 5.07
CA PHE A 104 7.43 -3.76 4.59
C PHE A 104 8.86 -4.29 4.40
N PRO A 105 9.75 -3.57 3.69
CA PRO A 105 11.16 -3.96 3.56
C PRO A 105 11.84 -4.18 4.92
N ILE A 106 11.38 -3.49 5.96
CA ILE A 106 11.84 -3.65 7.35
C ILE A 106 10.61 -3.81 8.26
N GLY A 107 10.30 -5.05 8.62
CA GLY A 107 9.23 -5.39 9.56
C GLY A 107 7.86 -5.61 8.93
N SER A 108 6.87 -5.84 9.77
CA SER A 108 5.47 -5.98 9.38
C SER A 108 4.56 -5.12 10.25
N GLY A 109 3.37 -4.84 9.74
CA GLY A 109 2.32 -4.09 10.42
C GLY A 109 1.00 -4.84 10.40
N PHE A 110 0.21 -4.66 11.44
CA PHE A 110 -1.20 -5.06 11.47
C PHE A 110 -2.07 -3.85 11.22
N GLY A 111 -3.18 -4.06 10.52
CA GLY A 111 -4.15 -3.02 10.21
C GLY A 111 -5.54 -3.61 9.99
N THR A 112 -6.49 -2.73 9.70
CA THR A 112 -7.87 -3.08 9.35
C THR A 112 -8.20 -2.46 7.99
N GLY A 113 -9.12 -3.07 7.25
CA GLY A 113 -9.75 -2.44 6.09
C GLY A 113 -11.21 -2.84 5.98
N VAL A 114 -11.86 -2.38 4.91
CA VAL A 114 -13.24 -2.72 4.59
C VAL A 114 -13.42 -2.93 3.09
N MET A 115 -14.18 -3.96 2.70
CA MET A 115 -14.52 -4.21 1.30
C MET A 115 -15.47 -3.13 0.77
N ILE A 116 -15.08 -2.48 -0.33
CA ILE A 116 -15.90 -1.49 -1.08
C ILE A 116 -16.15 -1.92 -2.54
N GLY A 117 -15.73 -3.14 -2.87
CA GLY A 117 -15.94 -3.82 -4.14
C GLY A 117 -15.58 -5.30 -4.02
N PRO A 118 -15.76 -6.10 -5.08
CA PRO A 118 -15.46 -7.54 -5.03
C PRO A 118 -13.97 -7.85 -4.85
N ASP A 119 -13.08 -6.91 -5.15
CA ASP A 119 -11.62 -7.04 -5.10
C ASP A 119 -10.95 -5.75 -4.61
N LEU A 120 -11.71 -4.87 -3.95
CA LEU A 120 -11.23 -3.54 -3.55
C LEU A 120 -11.51 -3.29 -2.06
N VAL A 121 -10.45 -2.97 -1.33
CA VAL A 121 -10.46 -2.69 0.11
C VAL A 121 -10.10 -1.22 0.33
N LEU A 122 -10.84 -0.54 1.19
CA LEU A 122 -10.51 0.79 1.71
C LEU A 122 -9.82 0.66 3.08
N THR A 123 -8.77 1.44 3.30
CA THR A 123 -7.96 1.40 4.53
C THR A 123 -7.18 2.72 4.73
N ALA A 124 -6.34 2.80 5.77
CA ALA A 124 -5.42 3.90 6.02
C ALA A 124 -4.18 3.81 5.09
N ALA A 125 -3.62 4.94 4.67
CA ALA A 125 -2.43 4.97 3.81
C ALA A 125 -1.17 4.45 4.51
N HIS A 126 -1.02 4.69 5.82
CA HIS A 126 0.12 4.15 6.56
C HIS A 126 0.13 2.61 6.65
N ASN A 127 -0.99 1.92 6.35
CA ASN A 127 -0.99 0.46 6.23
C ASN A 127 -0.26 -0.04 4.97
N VAL A 128 -0.06 0.82 3.97
CA VAL A 128 0.55 0.45 2.67
C VAL A 128 1.77 1.27 2.28
N TYR A 129 2.03 2.39 2.97
CA TYR A 129 3.17 3.27 2.72
C TYR A 129 3.76 3.80 4.02
N ASP A 130 5.06 3.57 4.23
CA ASP A 130 5.83 4.17 5.32
C ASP A 130 6.35 5.53 4.87
N VAL A 131 5.65 6.59 5.30
CA VAL A 131 6.00 7.97 4.95
C VAL A 131 7.40 8.36 5.42
N LYS A 132 7.77 7.96 6.64
CA LYS A 132 9.07 8.30 7.26
C LYS A 132 10.26 7.69 6.52
N ARG A 133 10.04 6.54 5.88
CA ARG A 133 11.07 5.85 5.09
C ARG A 133 10.93 6.08 3.59
N GLY A 134 9.83 6.68 3.14
CA GLY A 134 9.50 6.81 1.71
C GLY A 134 9.34 5.45 1.03
N GLN A 135 8.79 4.46 1.73
CA GLN A 135 8.76 3.07 1.27
C GLN A 135 7.35 2.52 1.15
N TRP A 136 7.06 1.92 0.00
CA TRP A 136 5.88 1.10 -0.18
C TRP A 136 6.00 -0.22 0.59
N VAL A 137 4.84 -0.78 0.95
CA VAL A 137 4.71 -2.17 1.35
C VAL A 137 5.15 -3.10 0.21
N GLN A 138 5.62 -4.31 0.52
CA GLN A 138 6.00 -5.34 -0.45
C GLN A 138 4.92 -6.41 -0.66
N GLY A 139 3.95 -6.48 0.26
CA GLY A 139 2.81 -7.37 0.17
C GLY A 139 1.82 -7.10 1.30
N VAL A 140 0.54 -7.34 1.05
CA VAL A 140 -0.50 -7.26 2.08
C VAL A 140 -1.33 -8.52 2.02
N GLN A 141 -1.44 -9.22 3.14
CA GLN A 141 -2.41 -10.28 3.33
C GLN A 141 -3.71 -9.67 3.85
N VAL A 142 -4.83 -10.03 3.22
CA VAL A 142 -6.17 -9.53 3.52
C VAL A 142 -7.08 -10.70 3.88
N VAL A 143 -7.65 -10.67 5.09
CA VAL A 143 -8.51 -11.74 5.61
C VAL A 143 -9.87 -11.18 6.04
N PRO A 144 -10.94 -11.39 5.27
CA PRO A 144 -12.29 -10.99 5.66
C PRO A 144 -12.82 -11.78 6.85
N ALA A 145 -13.45 -11.07 7.78
CA ALA A 145 -14.14 -11.67 8.94
C ALA A 145 -13.26 -12.60 9.80
N ARG A 146 -11.94 -12.38 9.84
CA ARG A 146 -11.01 -13.14 10.68
C ARG A 146 -11.53 -13.26 12.11
N ASP A 147 -11.46 -14.47 12.65
CA ASP A 147 -11.84 -14.81 14.02
C ASP A 147 -10.75 -15.70 14.64
N GLY A 148 -9.75 -15.05 15.23
CA GLY A 148 -8.53 -15.68 15.71
C GLY A 148 -7.73 -16.31 14.57
N GLN A 149 -7.65 -17.64 14.57
CA GLN A 149 -6.99 -18.44 13.52
C GLN A 149 -7.96 -18.95 12.46
N ASN A 150 -9.27 -18.67 12.60
CA ASN A 150 -10.27 -19.06 11.63
C ASN A 150 -10.41 -17.96 10.57
N TYR A 151 -10.34 -18.34 9.29
CA TYR A 151 -10.49 -17.45 8.14
C TYR A 151 -11.77 -17.85 7.37
N PRO A 152 -12.97 -17.40 7.79
CA PRO A 152 -14.24 -17.96 7.32
C PRO A 152 -14.46 -17.83 5.80
N TYR A 153 -13.83 -16.83 5.20
CA TYR A 153 -13.90 -16.53 3.76
C TYR A 153 -12.54 -16.66 3.06
N GLY A 154 -11.55 -17.30 3.69
CA GLY A 154 -10.21 -17.45 3.14
C GLY A 154 -9.32 -16.21 3.33
N SER A 155 -8.19 -16.21 2.64
CA SER A 155 -7.14 -15.18 2.70
C SER A 155 -6.75 -14.79 1.28
N TYR A 156 -6.50 -13.49 1.08
CA TYR A 156 -6.27 -12.87 -0.22
C TYR A 156 -5.00 -12.04 -0.18
N GLN A 157 -4.34 -11.90 -1.33
CA GLN A 157 -3.15 -11.08 -1.48
C GLN A 157 -3.49 -9.79 -2.25
N ALA A 158 -2.85 -8.70 -1.86
CA ALA A 158 -2.87 -7.46 -2.62
C ALA A 158 -2.05 -7.58 -3.90
N SER A 159 -2.58 -7.07 -5.02
CA SER A 159 -1.89 -6.96 -6.31
C SER A 159 -1.42 -5.53 -6.57
N GLN A 160 -2.17 -4.54 -6.11
CA GLN A 160 -1.87 -3.12 -6.28
C GLN A 160 -2.40 -2.31 -5.09
N VAL A 161 -1.70 -1.25 -4.72
CA VAL A 161 -2.11 -0.29 -3.70
C VAL A 161 -2.16 1.11 -4.26
N PHE A 162 -3.02 1.96 -3.70
CA PHE A 162 -3.24 3.34 -4.13
C PHE A 162 -3.28 4.25 -2.91
N ILE A 163 -2.68 5.43 -2.99
CA ILE A 163 -2.77 6.48 -1.97
C ILE A 163 -2.98 7.84 -2.62
N LEU A 164 -3.48 8.80 -1.86
CA LEU A 164 -3.44 10.21 -2.26
C LEU A 164 -1.97 10.71 -2.21
N LYS A 165 -1.49 11.33 -3.29
CA LYS A 165 -0.09 11.81 -3.40
C LYS A 165 0.31 12.75 -2.26
N GLY A 166 -0.64 13.56 -1.77
CA GLY A 166 -0.43 14.45 -0.64
C GLY A 166 0.04 13.73 0.63
N TYR A 167 -0.23 12.43 0.77
CA TYR A 167 0.24 11.63 1.89
C TYR A 167 1.78 11.55 1.97
N LYS A 168 2.46 11.60 0.83
CA LYS A 168 3.93 11.52 0.75
C LYS A 168 4.62 12.84 1.10
N ASP A 169 3.88 13.94 1.21
CA ASP A 169 4.46 15.26 1.43
C ASP A 169 4.56 15.59 2.93
N GLU A 170 5.68 15.18 3.54
CA GLU A 170 5.99 15.51 4.94
C GLU A 170 6.17 17.02 5.17
N VAL A 171 6.43 17.82 4.13
CA VAL A 171 6.73 19.26 4.26
C VAL A 171 5.51 20.07 4.69
N THR A 172 4.30 19.59 4.36
CA THR A 172 3.05 20.27 4.73
C THR A 172 2.60 19.97 6.17
N GLY A 173 3.18 18.95 6.83
CA GLY A 173 2.76 18.52 8.17
C GLY A 173 1.33 17.97 8.24
N ASN A 174 0.68 17.70 7.10
CA ASN A 174 -0.74 17.38 7.03
C ASN A 174 -1.03 15.96 6.49
N SER A 175 -0.14 14.98 6.73
CA SER A 175 -0.30 13.61 6.23
C SER A 175 -1.60 12.94 6.71
N ALA A 176 -2.11 13.29 7.89
CA ALA A 176 -3.43 12.84 8.36
C ALA A 176 -4.56 13.23 7.38
N SER A 177 -4.41 14.38 6.73
CA SER A 177 -5.32 14.84 5.69
C SER A 177 -5.12 14.16 4.33
N PHE A 178 -4.39 13.06 4.28
CA PHE A 178 -4.29 12.23 3.08
C PHE A 178 -4.18 10.75 3.44
N ASP A 179 -4.39 10.39 4.71
CA ASP A 179 -4.16 9.04 5.24
C ASP A 179 -5.31 8.09 4.88
N MET A 180 -5.45 7.84 3.59
CA MET A 180 -6.43 6.93 3.02
C MET A 180 -5.81 6.20 1.83
N ALA A 181 -6.09 4.91 1.74
CA ALA A 181 -5.59 4.06 0.69
C ALA A 181 -6.61 3.04 0.21
N LEU A 182 -6.35 2.56 -1.00
CA LEU A 182 -7.03 1.41 -1.55
C LEU A 182 -6.05 0.25 -1.71
N ILE A 183 -6.54 -0.95 -1.45
CA ILE A 183 -5.85 -2.20 -1.78
C ILE A 183 -6.71 -2.93 -2.80
N LYS A 184 -6.17 -3.15 -4.00
CA LYS A 184 -6.74 -4.04 -5.00
C LYS A 184 -6.18 -5.44 -4.80
N LEU A 185 -7.07 -6.42 -4.75
CA LEU A 185 -6.73 -7.82 -4.53
C LEU A 185 -6.37 -8.50 -5.86
N SER A 186 -5.54 -9.54 -5.81
CA SER A 186 -5.20 -10.36 -7.00
C SER A 186 -6.39 -11.13 -7.57
N GLN A 187 -7.41 -11.36 -6.75
CA GLN A 187 -8.64 -12.03 -7.12
C GLN A 187 -9.82 -11.48 -6.32
N LYS A 188 -11.03 -11.70 -6.84
CA LYS A 188 -12.27 -11.36 -6.13
C LYS A 188 -12.41 -12.21 -4.87
N VAL A 189 -12.94 -11.60 -3.80
CA VAL A 189 -13.31 -12.32 -2.59
C VAL A 189 -14.49 -13.24 -2.82
N ASP A 190 -14.69 -14.18 -1.90
CA ASP A 190 -15.91 -14.98 -1.84
C ASP A 190 -17.13 -14.06 -1.86
N SER A 191 -18.05 -14.29 -2.80
CA SER A 191 -19.24 -13.45 -3.00
C SER A 191 -20.10 -13.27 -1.74
N ARG A 192 -20.00 -14.18 -0.76
CA ARG A 192 -20.72 -14.09 0.53
C ARG A 192 -20.19 -12.97 1.43
N VAL A 193 -18.97 -12.48 1.21
CA VAL A 193 -18.37 -11.35 1.94
C VAL A 193 -19.16 -10.06 1.67
N GLY A 194 -19.43 -9.78 0.40
CA GLY A 194 -20.06 -8.52 -0.03
C GLY A 194 -19.15 -7.31 0.17
N TYR A 195 -19.72 -6.11 0.10
CA TYR A 195 -19.01 -4.84 0.29
C TYR A 195 -19.98 -3.77 0.81
N LEU A 196 -19.45 -2.68 1.38
CA LEU A 196 -20.21 -1.54 1.88
C LEU A 196 -20.13 -0.36 0.91
N GLU A 197 -21.16 0.48 0.97
CA GLU A 197 -21.17 1.76 0.26
C GLU A 197 -20.41 2.82 1.06
N VAL A 198 -19.80 3.77 0.33
CA VAL A 198 -19.19 4.96 0.91
C VAL A 198 -20.17 6.13 0.86
N SER A 199 -20.08 7.05 1.80
CA SER A 199 -20.88 8.27 1.84
C SER A 199 -20.04 9.46 2.30
N THR A 200 -20.26 10.61 1.70
CA THR A 200 -19.63 11.88 2.11
C THR A 200 -20.43 12.62 3.18
N GLN A 201 -21.66 12.17 3.45
CA GLN A 201 -22.55 12.77 4.43
C GLN A 201 -22.14 12.40 5.85
N GLN A 202 -21.91 13.41 6.67
CA GLN A 202 -21.50 13.28 8.07
C GLN A 202 -21.90 14.54 8.84
N ASP A 203 -22.44 14.34 10.04
CA ASP A 203 -22.96 15.40 10.88
C ASP A 203 -22.39 15.27 12.31
N PRO A 204 -21.96 16.36 12.97
CA PRO A 204 -21.62 16.31 14.39
C PRO A 204 -22.78 15.77 15.23
N GLY A 205 -22.48 14.92 16.21
CA GLY A 205 -23.48 14.19 17.01
C GLY A 205 -24.09 12.97 16.33
N GLN A 206 -23.76 12.69 15.07
CA GLN A 206 -24.21 11.48 14.40
C GLN A 206 -23.65 10.23 15.10
N ARG A 207 -24.52 9.25 15.36
CA ARG A 207 -24.10 7.95 15.89
C ARG A 207 -23.29 7.18 14.86
N ILE A 208 -22.19 6.63 15.33
CA ILE A 208 -21.23 5.89 14.54
C ILE A 208 -20.81 4.59 15.22
N GLN A 209 -20.35 3.63 14.43
CA GLN A 209 -19.67 2.43 14.88
C GLN A 209 -18.28 2.36 14.25
N ILE A 210 -17.30 1.95 15.04
CA ILE A 210 -15.98 1.55 14.55
C ILE A 210 -15.77 0.11 14.96
N ALA A 211 -15.39 -0.74 14.00
CA ALA A 211 -15.02 -2.12 14.26
C ALA A 211 -13.79 -2.49 13.43
N GLY A 212 -12.87 -3.23 14.04
CA GLY A 212 -11.60 -3.61 13.43
C GLY A 212 -10.78 -4.55 14.30
N TYR A 213 -9.50 -4.67 13.96
CA TYR A 213 -8.59 -5.68 14.50
C TYR A 213 -7.48 -5.05 15.35
N PRO A 214 -7.70 -4.86 16.66
CA PRO A 214 -6.65 -4.37 17.55
C PRO A 214 -5.51 -5.37 17.67
N ALA A 215 -4.30 -4.85 17.84
CA ALA A 215 -3.06 -5.62 17.86
C ALA A 215 -2.06 -5.17 18.95
N THR A 216 -2.43 -4.21 19.82
CA THR A 216 -1.64 -3.90 21.03
C THR A 216 -1.89 -4.94 22.11
N THR A 217 -3.16 -5.16 22.46
CA THR A 217 -3.56 -6.12 23.50
C THR A 217 -3.46 -7.55 22.97
N PHE A 218 -2.61 -8.37 23.58
CA PHE A 218 -2.26 -9.71 23.08
C PHE A 218 -3.48 -10.62 22.89
N GLU A 219 -4.43 -10.60 23.83
CA GLU A 219 -5.64 -11.42 23.80
C GLU A 219 -6.61 -11.03 22.68
N LYS A 220 -6.50 -9.80 22.17
CA LYS A 220 -7.37 -9.31 21.09
C LYS A 220 -6.81 -9.57 19.69
N ILE A 221 -5.52 -9.92 19.56
CA ILE A 221 -4.88 -10.13 18.26
C ILE A 221 -5.63 -11.18 17.44
N GLY A 222 -6.05 -10.80 16.24
CA GLY A 222 -6.79 -11.65 15.30
C GLY A 222 -8.30 -11.72 15.56
N PHE A 223 -8.82 -11.05 16.59
CA PHE A 223 -10.25 -10.95 16.88
C PHE A 223 -10.76 -9.54 16.56
N MET A 224 -11.99 -9.46 16.05
CA MET A 224 -12.61 -8.17 15.75
C MET A 224 -13.25 -7.58 17.00
N TYR A 225 -12.89 -6.34 17.31
CA TYR A 225 -13.49 -5.53 18.36
C TYR A 225 -14.14 -4.31 17.76
N GLY A 226 -15.20 -3.83 18.38
CA GLY A 226 -15.83 -2.59 17.99
C GLY A 226 -16.46 -1.86 19.16
N MET A 227 -16.81 -0.61 18.89
CA MET A 227 -17.46 0.27 19.87
C MET A 227 -18.35 1.27 19.11
N PHE A 228 -19.41 1.70 19.79
CA PHE A 228 -20.32 2.72 19.29
C PHE A 228 -20.02 4.04 19.99
N GLY A 229 -20.26 5.14 19.28
CA GLY A 229 -20.13 6.49 19.82
C GLY A 229 -20.80 7.49 18.90
N GLU A 230 -20.39 8.75 19.03
CA GLU A 230 -20.88 9.86 18.22
C GLU A 230 -19.70 10.66 17.69
N ILE A 231 -19.89 11.32 16.54
CA ILE A 231 -18.94 12.31 16.03
C ILE A 231 -18.92 13.49 16.99
N SER A 232 -17.82 13.67 17.73
CA SER A 232 -17.67 14.78 18.68
C SER A 232 -17.33 16.10 18.00
N GLY A 233 -16.77 16.04 16.79
CA GLY A 233 -16.46 17.23 15.98
C GLY A 233 -15.94 16.88 14.60
N ILE A 234 -15.97 17.86 13.72
CA ILE A 234 -15.39 17.81 12.38
C ILE A 234 -14.34 18.91 12.32
N ASP A 235 -13.10 18.55 11.98
CA ASP A 235 -11.98 19.46 11.84
C ASP A 235 -11.32 19.27 10.48
N GLY A 236 -11.62 20.19 9.55
CA GLY A 236 -11.19 20.09 8.16
C GLY A 236 -11.57 18.72 7.58
N ASP A 237 -10.56 17.92 7.27
CA ASP A 237 -10.75 16.62 6.67
C ASP A 237 -10.84 15.43 7.66
N LEU A 238 -10.85 15.71 8.96
CA LEU A 238 -10.95 14.71 10.01
C LEU A 238 -12.30 14.79 10.73
N ILE A 239 -12.77 13.64 11.19
CA ILE A 239 -13.80 13.57 12.25
C ILE A 239 -13.15 13.06 13.53
N ASN A 240 -13.61 13.59 14.66
CA ASN A 240 -13.15 13.22 16.00
C ASN A 240 -14.24 12.45 16.75
N TYR A 241 -13.84 11.58 17.67
CA TYR A 241 -14.74 10.81 18.52
C TYR A 241 -14.03 10.26 19.77
N GLN A 242 -14.84 9.91 20.77
CA GLN A 242 -14.39 9.28 22.02
C GLN A 242 -14.48 7.74 21.97
N ILE A 243 -14.48 7.16 20.76
CA ILE A 243 -14.45 5.71 20.59
C ILE A 243 -13.03 5.21 20.83
N ASP A 244 -12.89 4.21 21.70
CA ASP A 244 -11.64 3.51 21.96
C ASP A 244 -11.14 2.77 20.74
N THR A 245 -9.84 2.91 20.49
CA THR A 245 -9.15 2.13 19.47
C THR A 245 -7.77 1.68 19.94
N GLU A 246 -7.13 0.77 19.22
CA GLU A 246 -5.74 0.36 19.47
C GLU A 246 -4.99 0.17 18.16
N SER A 247 -3.65 0.22 18.23
CA SER A 247 -2.76 -0.19 17.13
C SER A 247 -3.32 -1.37 16.37
N GLY A 248 -3.51 -1.25 15.07
CA GLY A 248 -4.05 -2.30 14.20
C GLY A 248 -5.49 -2.06 13.80
N GLN A 249 -6.21 -1.21 14.52
CA GLN A 249 -7.50 -0.68 14.06
C GLN A 249 -7.34 0.46 13.06
N SER A 250 -6.14 1.00 12.83
CA SER A 250 -5.87 1.81 11.64
C SER A 250 -6.45 1.21 10.37
N GLY A 251 -7.28 1.99 9.69
CA GLY A 251 -8.02 1.58 8.50
C GLY A 251 -9.43 1.02 8.78
N SER A 252 -9.87 0.97 10.04
CA SER A 252 -11.24 0.56 10.40
C SER A 252 -12.27 1.52 9.80
N PRO A 253 -13.39 0.99 9.26
CA PRO A 253 -14.47 1.84 8.78
C PRO A 253 -15.17 2.53 9.95
N VAL A 254 -15.42 3.83 9.80
CA VAL A 254 -16.43 4.55 10.58
C VAL A 254 -17.76 4.41 9.85
N LEU A 255 -18.67 3.65 10.44
CA LEU A 255 -19.98 3.34 9.88
C LEU A 255 -21.06 4.23 10.49
N ASN A 256 -21.91 4.81 9.64
CA ASN A 256 -23.13 5.46 10.08
C ASN A 256 -24.25 4.44 10.37
N GLU A 257 -25.43 4.92 10.81
CA GLU A 257 -26.59 4.06 11.12
C GLU A 257 -27.12 3.25 9.92
N ALA A 258 -26.82 3.68 8.68
CA ALA A 258 -27.15 2.97 7.45
C ALA A 258 -26.07 1.95 7.03
N ASN A 259 -25.02 1.74 7.85
CA ASN A 259 -23.83 0.95 7.53
C ASN A 259 -23.06 1.44 6.30
N GLN A 260 -23.10 2.74 6.01
CA GLN A 260 -22.23 3.35 5.00
C GLN A 260 -20.94 3.81 5.66
N ILE A 261 -19.83 3.69 4.92
CA ILE A 261 -18.51 4.16 5.35
C ILE A 261 -18.45 5.67 5.13
N ILE A 262 -18.33 6.43 6.21
CA ILE A 262 -18.23 7.90 6.16
C ILE A 262 -16.81 8.42 6.40
N ALA A 263 -15.96 7.59 7.01
CA ALA A 263 -14.57 7.89 7.28
C ALA A 263 -13.77 6.60 7.55
N ILE A 264 -12.45 6.71 7.59
CA ILE A 264 -11.52 5.63 7.92
C ILE A 264 -10.66 6.05 9.12
N HIS A 265 -10.68 5.26 10.20
CA HIS A 265 -9.88 5.52 11.40
C HIS A 265 -8.38 5.49 11.09
N ILE A 266 -7.60 6.46 11.59
CA ILE A 266 -6.18 6.63 11.24
C ILE A 266 -5.24 6.93 12.40
N LEU A 267 -5.70 7.59 13.49
CA LEU A 267 -4.83 8.02 14.57
C LEU A 267 -5.61 8.43 15.84
N GLY A 268 -4.85 8.71 16.90
CA GLY A 268 -5.35 9.28 18.15
C GLY A 268 -4.66 10.59 18.52
N PHE A 269 -5.22 11.28 19.52
CA PHE A 269 -4.67 12.51 20.07
C PHE A 269 -4.49 12.39 21.58
N VAL A 270 -3.43 12.99 22.10
CA VAL A 270 -3.15 13.08 23.54
C VAL A 270 -3.01 14.52 24.01
N ASN A 271 -3.29 14.74 25.30
CA ASN A 271 -3.00 15.99 25.99
C ASN A 271 -1.49 16.11 26.35
N SER A 272 -1.12 17.23 27.00
CA SER A 272 0.26 17.47 27.45
C SER A 272 0.74 16.48 28.53
N GLN A 273 -0.16 15.73 29.15
CA GLN A 273 0.12 14.65 30.09
C GLN A 273 0.25 13.27 29.42
N GLN A 274 0.19 13.18 28.08
CA GLN A 274 0.21 11.94 27.30
C GLN A 274 -1.02 11.03 27.54
N GLU A 275 -2.14 11.60 27.97
CA GLU A 275 -3.41 10.88 28.10
C GLU A 275 -4.25 11.07 26.84
N TYR A 276 -4.87 9.99 26.35
CA TYR A 276 -5.72 10.05 25.16
C TYR A 276 -6.95 10.94 25.40
N ILE A 277 -7.21 11.83 24.45
CA ILE A 277 -8.32 12.79 24.51
C ILE A 277 -9.42 12.52 23.48
N HIS A 278 -9.07 12.01 22.30
CA HIS A 278 -10.00 11.54 21.27
C HIS A 278 -9.22 10.75 20.21
N ASN A 279 -9.94 9.95 19.43
CA ASN A 279 -9.45 9.34 18.21
C ASN A 279 -10.02 10.07 16.98
N ALA A 280 -9.40 9.87 15.83
CA ALA A 280 -9.80 10.53 14.59
C ALA A 280 -9.79 9.62 13.37
N ALA A 281 -10.66 9.96 12.42
CA ALA A 281 -10.74 9.30 11.13
C ALA A 281 -10.65 10.29 9.97
N ARG A 282 -9.98 9.88 8.89
CA ARG A 282 -10.00 10.58 7.61
C ARG A 282 -11.38 10.45 6.98
N ARG A 283 -12.03 11.59 6.75
CA ARG A 283 -13.34 11.69 6.12
C ARG A 283 -13.30 11.16 4.69
N VAL A 284 -14.37 10.47 4.28
CA VAL A 284 -14.63 10.23 2.85
C VAL A 284 -15.08 11.56 2.24
N GLN A 285 -14.35 12.01 1.23
CA GLN A 285 -14.61 13.25 0.47
C GLN A 285 -14.45 13.00 -1.03
N GLU A 286 -14.55 14.06 -1.84
CA GLU A 286 -14.48 13.95 -3.31
C GLU A 286 -13.18 13.32 -3.78
N ASP A 287 -12.04 13.68 -3.16
CA ASP A 287 -10.73 13.08 -3.43
C ASP A 287 -10.71 11.55 -3.24
N SER A 288 -11.46 11.08 -2.25
CA SER A 288 -11.61 9.68 -1.89
C SER A 288 -12.45 8.97 -2.96
N LEU A 289 -13.53 9.61 -3.41
CA LEU A 289 -14.38 9.10 -4.49
C LEU A 289 -13.62 9.02 -5.81
N ASP A 290 -12.83 10.04 -6.14
CA ASP A 290 -11.97 10.08 -7.33
C ASP A 290 -10.90 8.98 -7.29
N MET A 291 -10.27 8.76 -6.12
CA MET A 291 -9.33 7.65 -5.94
C MET A 291 -10.01 6.28 -6.13
N ILE A 292 -11.23 6.11 -5.61
CA ILE A 292 -12.03 4.89 -5.79
C ILE A 292 -12.38 4.67 -7.27
N ALA A 293 -12.84 5.71 -7.97
CA ALA A 293 -13.19 5.64 -9.38
C ALA A 293 -11.96 5.29 -10.24
N PHE A 294 -10.80 5.89 -9.93
CA PHE A 294 -9.53 5.57 -10.59
C PHE A 294 -9.13 4.10 -10.37
N ALA A 295 -9.16 3.60 -9.13
CA ALA A 295 -8.79 2.20 -8.83
C ALA A 295 -9.76 1.16 -9.45
N LYS A 296 -11.02 1.55 -9.67
CA LYS A 296 -12.02 0.75 -10.39
C LYS A 296 -11.86 0.79 -11.91
N GLY A 297 -11.02 1.67 -12.44
CA GLY A 297 -10.84 1.89 -13.89
C GLY A 297 -12.00 2.68 -14.52
N GLU A 298 -12.77 3.40 -13.71
CA GLU A 298 -13.86 4.28 -14.16
C GLU A 298 -13.31 5.64 -14.64
N GLN A 299 -12.12 6.03 -14.18
CA GLN A 299 -11.34 7.18 -14.64
C GLN A 299 -10.01 6.73 -15.25
N VAL A 300 -9.60 7.36 -16.36
CA VAL A 300 -8.39 6.98 -17.13
C VAL A 300 -7.09 7.51 -16.49
N ALA A 301 -7.16 8.64 -15.79
CA ALA A 301 -6.02 9.25 -15.12
C ALA A 301 -6.48 10.04 -13.89
N ASN A 302 -5.65 10.06 -12.86
CA ASN A 302 -5.83 10.91 -11.69
C ASN A 302 -4.46 11.37 -11.17
N ASP A 303 -4.13 12.64 -11.42
CA ASP A 303 -2.83 13.21 -11.03
C ASP A 303 -2.65 13.35 -9.52
N ALA A 304 -3.72 13.23 -8.72
CA ALA A 304 -3.67 13.29 -7.27
C ALA A 304 -3.46 11.91 -6.61
N VAL A 305 -3.49 10.81 -7.37
CA VAL A 305 -3.35 9.44 -6.86
C VAL A 305 -2.02 8.86 -7.29
N ASP A 306 -1.32 8.23 -6.34
CA ASP A 306 -0.15 7.40 -6.62
C ASP A 306 -0.52 5.93 -6.43
N SER A 307 0.10 5.04 -7.19
CA SER A 307 -0.15 3.60 -7.08
C SER A 307 1.12 2.77 -7.16
N HIS A 308 1.10 1.59 -6.54
CA HIS A 308 2.24 0.67 -6.53
C HIS A 308 1.77 -0.78 -6.68
N TRP A 309 2.46 -1.53 -7.53
CA TRP A 309 2.19 -2.94 -7.79
C TRP A 309 2.99 -3.82 -6.83
N LEU A 310 2.31 -4.77 -6.19
CA LEU A 310 2.90 -5.67 -5.19
C LEU A 310 3.19 -7.06 -5.75
N LEU A 311 2.44 -7.45 -6.78
CA LEU A 311 2.66 -8.69 -7.52
C LEU A 311 3.15 -8.34 -8.92
N GLU A 312 4.47 -8.18 -9.04
CA GLU A 312 5.13 -8.12 -10.35
C GLU A 312 5.26 -9.54 -10.90
N ASN A 313 4.73 -9.81 -12.10
CA ASN A 313 4.99 -11.06 -12.79
C ASN A 313 6.21 -10.87 -13.71
N PRO A 314 7.41 -11.38 -13.33
CA PRO A 314 8.60 -11.17 -14.12
C PRO A 314 8.50 -11.91 -15.45
N VAL A 315 8.79 -11.20 -16.55
CA VAL A 315 9.01 -11.79 -17.87
C VAL A 315 10.52 -11.95 -18.06
N TYR A 316 10.95 -13.19 -18.26
CA TYR A 316 12.34 -13.54 -18.44
C TYR A 316 12.70 -13.70 -19.91
N ARG A 317 13.93 -13.31 -20.26
CA ARG A 317 14.48 -13.47 -21.62
C ARG A 317 15.48 -14.61 -21.68
N LEU A 318 15.38 -15.41 -22.73
CA LEU A 318 16.35 -16.44 -23.07
C LEU A 318 16.83 -16.26 -24.51
N TYR A 319 18.09 -16.58 -24.78
CA TYR A 319 18.68 -16.54 -26.11
C TYR A 319 19.24 -17.90 -26.53
N HIS A 320 18.99 -18.32 -27.76
CA HIS A 320 19.59 -19.53 -28.31
C HIS A 320 20.48 -19.23 -29.51
N ALA A 321 21.80 -19.31 -29.32
CA ALA A 321 22.81 -18.98 -30.33
C ALA A 321 22.68 -19.78 -31.64
N GLY A 322 22.30 -21.07 -31.56
CA GLY A 322 22.18 -21.94 -32.73
C GLY A 322 21.06 -21.56 -33.69
N VAL A 323 19.97 -20.95 -33.20
CA VAL A 323 18.84 -20.49 -34.04
C VAL A 323 18.74 -18.96 -34.10
N LYS A 324 19.59 -18.25 -33.34
CA LYS A 324 19.62 -16.79 -33.22
C LYS A 324 18.23 -16.23 -32.88
N ARG A 325 17.59 -16.78 -31.84
CA ARG A 325 16.25 -16.38 -31.39
C ARG A 325 16.25 -16.03 -29.91
N HIS A 326 15.42 -15.07 -29.56
CA HIS A 326 15.04 -14.81 -28.17
C HIS A 326 13.67 -15.40 -27.88
N LEU A 327 13.44 -15.77 -26.62
CA LEU A 327 12.16 -16.19 -26.06
C LEU A 327 11.88 -15.37 -24.81
N TYR A 328 10.60 -15.05 -24.59
CA TYR A 328 10.11 -14.30 -23.45
C TYR A 328 9.04 -15.12 -22.75
N THR A 329 9.19 -15.36 -21.45
CA THR A 329 8.26 -16.21 -20.70
C THR A 329 8.19 -15.85 -19.22
N GLN A 330 7.03 -16.10 -18.63
CA GLN A 330 6.81 -16.08 -17.17
C GLN A 330 6.83 -17.51 -16.58
N ASP A 331 6.87 -18.55 -17.43
CA ASP A 331 6.82 -19.94 -17.00
C ASP A 331 8.23 -20.41 -16.57
N GLU A 332 8.43 -20.55 -15.26
CA GLU A 332 9.66 -21.07 -14.68
C GLU A 332 10.01 -22.49 -15.17
N ASN A 333 9.01 -23.32 -15.45
CA ASN A 333 9.24 -24.66 -15.99
C ASN A 333 9.76 -24.59 -17.44
N GLU A 334 9.22 -23.70 -18.27
CA GLU A 334 9.75 -23.43 -19.62
C GLU A 334 11.22 -22.99 -19.55
N ILE A 335 11.56 -22.07 -18.65
CA ILE A 335 12.94 -21.62 -18.41
C ILE A 335 13.84 -22.79 -18.03
N ASN A 336 13.42 -23.59 -17.05
CA ASN A 336 14.21 -24.69 -16.52
C ASN A 336 14.48 -25.76 -17.59
N VAL A 337 13.47 -26.10 -18.40
CA VAL A 337 13.63 -27.05 -19.51
C VAL A 337 14.57 -26.51 -20.59
N LEU A 338 14.42 -25.24 -20.98
CA LEU A 338 15.17 -24.67 -22.08
C LEU A 338 16.64 -24.43 -21.77
N LYS A 339 16.99 -24.14 -20.51
CA LYS A 339 18.39 -24.06 -20.05
C LYS A 339 19.19 -25.32 -20.37
N PHE A 340 18.58 -26.50 -20.24
CA PHE A 340 19.21 -27.78 -20.60
C PHE A 340 19.15 -28.11 -22.10
N ARG A 341 18.51 -27.26 -22.92
CA ARG A 341 18.35 -27.43 -24.37
C ARG A 341 19.06 -26.34 -25.16
N GLY A 342 20.13 -25.76 -24.60
CA GLY A 342 20.98 -24.80 -25.30
C GLY A 342 20.49 -23.35 -25.30
N TRP A 343 19.42 -23.04 -24.57
CA TRP A 343 19.00 -21.65 -24.35
C TRP A 343 19.78 -21.05 -23.18
N GLN A 344 20.41 -19.92 -23.43
CA GLN A 344 21.06 -19.09 -22.41
C GLN A 344 20.02 -18.22 -21.74
N PHE A 345 19.95 -18.29 -20.41
CA PHE A 345 19.07 -17.44 -19.61
C PHE A 345 19.74 -16.08 -19.39
N GLU A 346 19.08 -15.02 -19.84
CA GLU A 346 19.62 -13.65 -19.80
C GLU A 346 19.07 -12.84 -18.62
N GLY A 347 18.07 -13.37 -17.90
CA GLY A 347 17.49 -12.76 -16.71
C GLY A 347 16.14 -12.10 -16.96
N LYS A 348 15.69 -11.29 -15.99
CA LYS A 348 14.44 -10.54 -16.05
C LYS A 348 14.57 -9.44 -17.11
N ALA A 349 13.72 -9.46 -18.12
CA ALA A 349 13.65 -8.41 -19.13
C ALA A 349 12.80 -7.24 -18.63
N PHE A 350 11.61 -7.54 -18.10
CA PHE A 350 10.66 -6.59 -17.54
C PHE A 350 9.69 -7.31 -16.59
N ALA A 351 8.82 -6.57 -15.92
CA ALA A 351 7.72 -7.10 -15.12
C ALA A 351 6.38 -6.67 -15.72
N THR A 352 5.36 -7.50 -15.53
CA THR A 352 4.01 -7.20 -16.01
C THR A 352 2.99 -7.39 -14.89
N ALA A 353 1.80 -6.85 -15.09
CA ALA A 353 0.70 -6.96 -14.14
C ALA A 353 -0.04 -8.31 -14.28
N GLU A 354 -0.80 -8.70 -13.26
CA GLU A 354 -1.73 -9.84 -13.32
C GLU A 354 -2.94 -9.59 -14.24
N GLN A 355 -3.27 -8.32 -14.51
CA GLN A 355 -4.41 -7.90 -15.32
C GLN A 355 -4.05 -6.71 -16.22
N GLY A 356 -4.80 -6.51 -17.30
CA GLY A 356 -4.56 -5.44 -18.26
C GLY A 356 -4.96 -5.84 -19.68
N ASN A 357 -4.36 -5.21 -20.69
CA ASN A 357 -4.58 -5.58 -22.08
C ASN A 357 -3.81 -6.88 -22.40
N PRO A 358 -4.47 -7.94 -22.90
CA PRO A 358 -3.79 -9.23 -23.12
C PRO A 358 -2.66 -9.08 -24.14
N VAL A 359 -1.49 -9.62 -23.82
CA VAL A 359 -0.37 -9.81 -24.76
C VAL A 359 -0.42 -11.25 -25.26
N TYR A 360 -0.79 -11.41 -26.53
CA TYR A 360 -0.91 -12.70 -27.19
C TYR A 360 0.46 -13.21 -27.62
N ARG A 361 0.76 -14.48 -27.34
CA ARG A 361 1.95 -15.18 -27.83
C ARG A 361 1.57 -16.06 -29.01
N LEU A 362 2.32 -15.90 -30.10
CA LEU A 362 2.17 -16.70 -31.31
C LEU A 362 3.49 -17.35 -31.69
N TYR A 363 3.44 -18.61 -32.11
CA TYR A 363 4.61 -19.36 -32.58
C TYR A 363 4.51 -19.67 -34.08
N SER A 364 5.56 -19.34 -34.84
CA SER A 364 5.69 -19.77 -36.23
C SER A 364 6.44 -21.10 -36.33
N PRO A 365 5.79 -22.20 -36.75
CA PRO A 365 6.49 -23.46 -36.98
C PRO A 365 7.47 -23.40 -38.15
N VAL A 366 7.32 -22.42 -39.06
CA VAL A 366 8.19 -22.24 -40.24
C VAL A 366 9.46 -21.48 -39.87
N THR A 367 9.33 -20.30 -39.24
CA THR A 367 10.50 -19.45 -38.90
C THR A 367 11.08 -19.74 -37.51
N LYS A 368 10.43 -20.61 -36.73
CA LYS A 368 10.79 -20.95 -35.34
C LYS A 368 10.82 -19.72 -34.42
N GLU A 369 9.95 -18.76 -34.70
CA GLU A 369 9.87 -17.48 -34.01
C GLU A 369 8.64 -17.39 -33.13
N HIS A 370 8.77 -16.64 -32.02
CA HIS A 370 7.63 -16.19 -31.24
C HIS A 370 7.37 -14.70 -31.46
N LEU A 371 6.10 -14.33 -31.55
CA LEU A 371 5.63 -12.95 -31.64
C LEU A 371 4.72 -12.64 -30.46
N TYR A 372 4.84 -11.43 -29.91
CA TYR A 372 4.09 -10.94 -28.75
C TYR A 372 3.39 -9.65 -29.12
N THR A 373 2.05 -9.64 -29.04
CA THR A 373 1.25 -8.49 -29.50
C THR A 373 -0.01 -8.30 -28.68
N THR A 374 -0.39 -7.06 -28.44
CA THR A 374 -1.72 -6.69 -27.90
C THR A 374 -2.78 -6.60 -28.98
N ASN A 375 -2.36 -6.57 -30.27
CA ASN A 375 -3.28 -6.42 -31.38
C ASN A 375 -3.96 -7.75 -31.71
N GLN A 376 -5.24 -7.84 -31.36
CA GLN A 376 -6.06 -9.02 -31.63
C GLN A 376 -6.18 -9.32 -33.14
N ALA A 377 -6.25 -8.30 -34.00
CA ALA A 377 -6.34 -8.51 -35.44
C ALA A 377 -5.03 -9.08 -36.03
N GLU A 378 -3.87 -8.62 -35.54
CA GLU A 378 -2.56 -9.21 -35.91
C GLU A 378 -2.51 -10.69 -35.52
N ARG A 379 -2.92 -11.01 -34.28
CA ARG A 379 -3.02 -12.40 -33.82
C ARG A 379 -3.90 -13.25 -34.75
N ASP A 380 -5.10 -12.78 -35.05
CA ASP A 380 -6.09 -13.54 -35.82
C ASP A 380 -5.64 -13.75 -37.28
N VAL A 381 -5.01 -12.74 -37.89
CA VAL A 381 -4.42 -12.85 -39.24
C VAL A 381 -3.23 -13.83 -39.27
N LEU A 382 -2.34 -13.76 -38.27
CA LEU A 382 -1.20 -14.68 -38.20
C LEU A 382 -1.65 -16.12 -37.94
N ALA A 383 -2.65 -16.32 -37.08
CA ALA A 383 -3.21 -17.63 -36.78
C ALA A 383 -3.81 -18.29 -38.04
N THR A 384 -4.54 -17.53 -38.85
CA THR A 384 -5.06 -18.01 -40.14
C THR A 384 -3.98 -18.21 -41.21
N SER A 385 -2.81 -17.57 -41.03
CA SER A 385 -1.64 -17.69 -41.91
C SER A 385 -0.63 -18.77 -41.47
N GLY A 386 -1.04 -19.70 -40.60
CA GLY A 386 -0.24 -20.86 -40.21
C GLY A 386 0.67 -20.66 -39.00
N TRP A 387 0.50 -19.57 -38.25
CA TRP A 387 1.08 -19.44 -36.91
C TRP A 387 0.18 -20.13 -35.88
N ASN A 388 0.79 -20.69 -34.84
CA ASN A 388 0.07 -21.24 -33.69
C ASN A 388 -0.17 -20.11 -32.69
N SER A 389 -1.44 -19.78 -32.42
CA SER A 389 -1.78 -18.91 -31.30
C SER A 389 -1.71 -19.72 -30.00
N GLU A 390 -0.81 -19.34 -29.09
CA GLU A 390 -0.58 -20.03 -27.81
C GLU A 390 -1.39 -19.41 -26.65
N GLY A 391 -2.17 -18.37 -26.94
CA GLY A 391 -3.02 -17.68 -25.97
C GLY A 391 -2.38 -16.42 -25.40
N THR A 392 -2.88 -15.98 -24.25
CA THR A 392 -2.35 -14.82 -23.52
C THR A 392 -1.13 -15.26 -22.74
N ALA A 393 0.03 -14.65 -23.02
CA ALA A 393 1.25 -14.93 -22.26
C ALA A 393 1.36 -14.10 -20.99
N TRP A 394 0.88 -12.85 -21.02
CA TRP A 394 0.77 -11.95 -19.86
C TRP A 394 -0.13 -10.76 -20.22
N TYR A 395 -0.26 -9.79 -19.31
CA TYR A 395 -1.05 -8.59 -19.51
C TYR A 395 -0.18 -7.33 -19.56
N SER A 396 -0.47 -6.46 -20.53
CA SER A 396 0.09 -5.14 -20.69
C SER A 396 -0.60 -4.15 -19.76
N TYR A 397 0.17 -3.52 -18.89
CA TYR A 397 -0.26 -2.44 -18.00
C TYR A 397 0.97 -1.67 -17.51
N GLY A 398 0.79 -0.45 -17.03
CA GLY A 398 1.85 0.41 -16.51
C GLY A 398 2.30 1.47 -17.51
N GLU A 399 3.39 2.15 -17.18
CA GLU A 399 3.90 3.29 -17.97
C GLU A 399 5.20 2.97 -18.69
N ARG A 400 5.83 1.82 -18.39
CA ARG A 400 7.12 1.46 -18.99
C ARG A 400 6.91 0.86 -20.38
N PRO A 401 7.35 1.51 -21.47
CA PRO A 401 7.15 0.97 -22.81
C PRO A 401 8.03 -0.25 -23.07
N VAL A 402 7.47 -1.27 -23.72
CA VAL A 402 8.19 -2.40 -24.32
C VAL A 402 8.17 -2.24 -25.84
N TYR A 403 9.34 -1.99 -26.40
CA TYR A 403 9.55 -1.75 -27.82
C TYR A 403 9.75 -3.07 -28.57
N ARG A 404 9.17 -3.17 -29.77
CA ARG A 404 9.38 -4.28 -30.69
C ARG A 404 10.30 -3.82 -31.82
N LEU A 405 11.42 -4.53 -31.98
CA LEU A 405 12.38 -4.26 -33.05
C LEU A 405 12.50 -5.47 -33.97
N TYR A 406 12.60 -5.23 -35.27
CA TYR A 406 12.71 -6.26 -36.30
C TYR A 406 14.03 -6.17 -37.08
N HIS A 407 14.75 -7.28 -37.17
CA HIS A 407 15.94 -7.39 -38.02
C HIS A 407 15.59 -8.05 -39.35
N THR A 408 15.66 -7.30 -40.45
CA THR A 408 15.29 -7.76 -41.80
C THR A 408 16.15 -8.93 -42.31
N GLY A 409 17.47 -8.85 -42.12
CA GLY A 409 18.41 -9.90 -42.53
C GLY A 409 18.26 -11.23 -41.77
N LEU A 410 18.03 -11.17 -40.45
CA LEU A 410 17.88 -12.36 -39.60
C LEU A 410 16.42 -12.87 -39.52
N LYS A 411 15.46 -12.03 -39.91
CA LYS A 411 14.01 -12.24 -39.79
C LYS A 411 13.63 -12.62 -38.36
N VAL A 412 13.93 -11.71 -37.43
CA VAL A 412 13.67 -11.87 -36.00
C VAL A 412 13.15 -10.60 -35.37
N HIS A 413 12.28 -10.77 -34.38
CA HIS A 413 11.88 -9.73 -33.45
C HIS A 413 12.68 -9.81 -32.15
N LEU A 414 12.87 -8.64 -31.52
CA LEU A 414 13.39 -8.47 -30.17
C LEU A 414 12.46 -7.50 -29.42
N TYR A 415 12.24 -7.78 -28.14
CA TYR A 415 11.40 -6.97 -27.26
C TYR A 415 12.25 -6.42 -26.13
N THR A 416 12.25 -5.11 -25.94
CA THR A 416 13.05 -4.48 -24.89
C THR A 416 12.33 -3.31 -24.26
N SER A 417 12.46 -3.19 -22.94
CA SER A 417 12.03 -2.04 -22.16
C SER A 417 13.21 -1.16 -21.74
N ASP A 418 14.40 -1.40 -22.31
CA ASP A 418 15.61 -0.60 -22.11
C ASP A 418 15.80 0.35 -23.31
N PRO A 419 15.68 1.68 -23.10
CA PRO A 419 15.96 2.66 -24.14
C PRO A 419 17.38 2.59 -24.71
N GLY A 420 18.37 2.16 -23.91
CA GLY A 420 19.75 1.99 -24.33
C GLY A 420 19.91 0.84 -25.33
N GLU A 421 19.36 -0.33 -25.01
CA GLU A 421 19.33 -1.49 -25.93
C GLU A 421 18.59 -1.15 -27.23
N ARG A 422 17.41 -0.50 -27.13
CA ARG A 422 16.68 -0.01 -28.31
C ARG A 422 17.56 0.88 -29.19
N GLY A 423 18.18 1.90 -28.60
CA GLY A 423 19.05 2.83 -29.34
C GLY A 423 20.24 2.13 -30.00
N PHE A 424 20.87 1.18 -29.29
CA PHE A 424 21.96 0.38 -29.83
C PHE A 424 21.52 -0.46 -31.04
N LEU A 425 20.36 -1.14 -30.96
CA LEU A 425 19.85 -1.98 -32.03
C LEU A 425 19.48 -1.15 -33.28
N ILE A 426 18.84 0.00 -33.10
CA ILE A 426 18.54 0.94 -34.20
C ILE A 426 19.83 1.37 -34.91
N ASN A 427 20.86 1.76 -34.15
CA ASN A 427 22.16 2.14 -34.71
C ASN A 427 22.87 0.98 -35.44
N ASN A 428 22.49 -0.26 -35.16
CA ASN A 428 23.01 -1.46 -35.80
C ASN A 428 22.03 -2.05 -36.84
N GLY A 429 21.12 -1.23 -37.37
CA GLY A 429 20.30 -1.58 -38.54
C GLY A 429 19.04 -2.40 -38.24
N TRP A 430 18.60 -2.43 -36.98
CA TRP A 430 17.27 -2.95 -36.65
C TRP A 430 16.20 -1.91 -36.98
N ASN A 431 15.06 -2.36 -37.50
CA ASN A 431 13.89 -1.53 -37.68
C ASN A 431 13.14 -1.45 -36.36
N ASP A 432 12.86 -0.24 -35.92
CA ASP A 432 12.01 0.00 -34.76
C ASP A 432 10.54 0.02 -35.20
N GLU A 433 9.75 -0.92 -34.68
CA GLU A 433 8.31 -1.01 -34.95
C GLU A 433 7.48 -0.28 -33.89
N GLY A 434 8.14 0.38 -32.94
CA GLY A 434 7.51 1.18 -31.90
C GLY A 434 7.13 0.38 -30.65
N ILE A 435 6.23 0.95 -29.87
CA ILE A 435 5.74 0.36 -28.62
C ILE A 435 4.77 -0.77 -28.96
N SER A 436 5.07 -1.99 -28.52
CA SER A 436 4.18 -3.14 -28.67
C SER A 436 3.17 -3.22 -27.52
N PHE A 437 3.64 -2.92 -26.31
CA PHE A 437 2.85 -2.92 -25.08
C PHE A 437 3.57 -2.17 -23.94
N TYR A 438 2.89 -2.02 -22.81
CA TYR A 438 3.43 -1.44 -21.59
C TYR A 438 3.62 -2.49 -20.50
N ALA A 439 4.67 -2.30 -19.73
CA ALA A 439 5.10 -3.09 -18.58
C ALA A 439 5.07 -2.21 -17.31
N LEU A 440 5.23 -2.85 -16.15
CA LEU A 440 5.33 -2.18 -14.86
C LEU A 440 6.60 -1.33 -14.73
#